data_AF-A0A0C3SF94-F1
#
_entry.id   AF-A0A0C3SF94-F1
#
_cell.length_a   1.000
_cell.length_b   1.000
_cell.length_c   1.000
_cell.angle_alpha   90.00
_cell.angle_beta   90.00
_cell.angle_gamma   90.00
#
_symmetry.space_group_name_H-M   'P 1'
#
loop_
_entity.id
_entity.type
_entity.pdbx_description
1 polymer ?
#
loop_
_entity_poly.entity_id
_entity_poly.type
_entity_poly.pdbx_seq_one_letter_code
_entity_poly.pdbx_strand_id
1 'polypeptide(L)' 'LASLDLIQKRGLVRTLSAPQCAVHLIEREYLDGADILLDCETAVMFSPLRTLPTQNDTLMAAINKLSWRFS' A
#
# COMPACT_ATOMS: atom_id res chain seq x y z
N LEU A 1 -4.32 6.95 -5.19
CA LEU A 1 -3.14 6.60 -6.01
C LEU A 1 -2.63 5.23 -5.56
N ALA A 2 -2.08 4.41 -6.45
CA ALA A 2 -1.60 3.06 -6.16
C ALA A 2 -0.19 2.85 -6.74
N SER A 3 0.69 2.21 -5.99
CA SER A 3 2.06 1.92 -6.43
C SER A 3 2.08 0.83 -7.49
N LEU A 4 3.09 0.83 -8.35
CA LEU A 4 3.27 -0.23 -9.34
C LEU A 4 3.38 -1.63 -8.68
N ASP A 5 4.06 -1.72 -7.54
CA ASP A 5 4.18 -2.96 -6.75
C ASP A 5 2.81 -3.49 -6.30
N LEU A 6 1.87 -2.60 -5.97
CA LEU A 6 0.50 -2.98 -5.66
C LEU A 6 -0.27 -3.42 -6.90
N ILE A 7 -0.14 -2.70 -8.02
CA ILE A 7 -0.84 -3.02 -9.27
C ILE A 7 -0.47 -4.42 -9.78
N GLN A 8 0.76 -4.87 -9.54
CA GLN A 8 1.20 -6.23 -9.84
C GLN A 8 0.51 -7.31 -9.00
N LYS A 9 -0.01 -6.97 -7.81
CA LYS A 9 -0.81 -7.87 -6.94
C LYS A 9 -2.25 -8.00 -7.47
N ARG A 10 -2.40 -8.59 -8.66
CA ARG A 10 -3.67 -8.66 -9.42
C ARG A 10 -4.89 -9.14 -8.64
N GLY A 11 -4.70 -10.04 -7.66
CA GLY A 11 -5.80 -10.48 -6.79
C GLY A 11 -6.41 -9.33 -5.98
N LEU A 12 -5.56 -8.53 -5.34
CA LEU A 12 -5.99 -7.38 -4.56
C LEU A 12 -6.63 -6.30 -5.44
N VAL A 13 -6.01 -6.00 -6.59
CA VAL A 13 -6.53 -5.03 -7.56
C VAL A 13 -7.95 -5.41 -8.00
N ARG A 14 -8.16 -6.69 -8.36
CA ARG A 14 -9.48 -7.19 -8.76
C ARG A 14 -10.52 -7.05 -7.65
N THR A 15 -10.16 -7.36 -6.41
CA THR A 15 -11.06 -7.22 -5.26
C THR A 15 -11.42 -5.75 -5.02
N LEU A 16 -10.44 -4.85 -5.05
CA LEU A 16 -10.65 -3.42 -4.85
C LEU A 16 -11.53 -2.81 -5.95
N SER A 17 -11.33 -3.23 -7.20
CA SER A 17 -12.15 -2.77 -8.34
C SER A 17 -13.49 -3.49 -8.49
N ALA A 18 -13.79 -4.50 -7.66
CA ALA A 18 -15.07 -5.19 -7.70
C ALA A 18 -16.23 -4.23 -7.33
N PRO A 19 -17.45 -4.44 -7.84
CA PRO A 19 -18.58 -3.52 -7.61
C PRO A 19 -18.87 -3.22 -6.13
N GLN A 20 -18.67 -4.20 -5.25
CA GLN A 20 -18.82 -4.03 -3.80
C GLN A 20 -17.82 -3.06 -3.16
N CYS A 21 -16.62 -2.90 -3.73
CA CYS A 21 -15.58 -2.00 -3.22
C CYS A 21 -15.50 -0.71 -4.04
N ALA A 22 -15.77 -0.78 -5.35
CA ALA A 22 -15.80 0.34 -6.30
C ALA A 22 -14.58 1.27 -6.23
N VAL A 23 -13.40 0.73 -5.88
CA VAL A 23 -12.18 1.50 -5.75
C VAL A 23 -11.54 1.66 -7.13
N HIS A 24 -11.43 2.91 -7.58
CA HIS A 24 -10.68 3.27 -8.76
C HIS A 24 -9.21 3.53 -8.41
N LEU A 25 -8.32 2.65 -8.88
CA LEU A 25 -6.89 2.74 -8.63
C LEU A 25 -6.21 3.51 -9.76
N ILE A 26 -5.52 4.59 -9.40
CA ILE A 26 -4.71 5.38 -10.32
C ILE A 26 -3.25 4.99 -10.11
N GLU A 27 -2.65 4.37 -11.11
CA GLU A 27 -1.27 3.89 -11.09
C GLU A 27 -0.27 5.04 -10.93
N ARG A 28 0.76 4.79 -10.11
CA ARG A 28 1.95 5.60 -9.94
C ARG A 28 3.17 4.70 -9.82
N GLU A 29 4.24 5.09 -10.50
CA GLU A 29 5.49 4.34 -10.53
C GLU A 29 6.10 4.23 -9.13
N TYR A 30 6.07 5.30 -8.34
CA TYR A 30 6.63 5.32 -6.99
C TYR A 30 5.74 6.11 -6.01
N LEU A 31 5.54 5.55 -4.81
CA LEU A 31 4.78 6.14 -3.69
C LEU A 31 5.58 6.13 -2.37
N ASP A 32 6.90 6.25 -2.46
CA ASP A 32 7.78 6.40 -1.28
C ASP A 32 7.75 5.25 -0.24
N GLY A 33 7.25 4.08 -0.63
CA GLY A 33 7.10 2.90 0.22
C GLY A 33 5.67 2.61 0.65
N ALA A 34 4.70 3.47 0.30
CA ALA A 34 3.28 3.18 0.44
C ALA A 34 2.77 2.34 -0.75
N ASP A 35 1.73 1.54 -0.52
CA ASP A 35 1.03 0.81 -1.58
C ASP A 35 -0.12 1.65 -2.15
N ILE A 36 -0.85 2.39 -1.31
CA ILE A 36 -1.96 3.27 -1.70
C ILE A 36 -1.84 4.62 -0.98
N LEU A 37 -2.11 5.71 -1.70
CA LEU A 37 -2.46 7.01 -1.09
C LEU A 37 -3.95 7.26 -1.32
N LEU A 38 -4.70 7.42 -0.23
CA LEU A 38 -6.14 7.70 -0.29
C LEU A 38 -6.39 9.20 -0.48
N ASP A 39 -5.62 10.02 0.23
CA ASP A 39 -5.66 11.48 0.19
C ASP A 39 -4.24 12.06 0.48
N CYS A 40 -4.16 13.35 0.81
CA CYS A 40 -2.90 14.05 1.07
C CYS A 40 -2.22 13.69 2.41
N GLU A 41 -2.91 12.98 3.29
CA GLU A 41 -2.52 12.66 4.66
C GLU A 41 -2.61 11.17 4.99
N THR A 42 -3.29 10.37 4.18
CA THR A 42 -3.56 8.96 4.45
C THR A 42 -2.86 8.04 3.45
N ALA A 43 -1.97 7.19 3.98
CA ALA A 43 -1.28 6.15 3.24
C ALA A 43 -1.65 4.75 3.77
N VAL A 44 -1.69 3.77 2.86
CA VAL A 44 -1.93 2.36 3.19
C VAL A 44 -0.75 1.53 2.69
N MET A 45 -0.33 0.58 3.52
CA MET A 45 0.73 -0.38 3.21
C MET A 45 0.24 -1.81 3.52
N PHE A 46 0.56 -2.75 2.64
CA PHE A 46 0.23 -4.16 2.76
C PHE A 46 1.47 -4.98 3.07
N SER A 47 1.49 -5.60 4.25
CA SER A 47 2.54 -6.55 4.64
C SER A 47 2.00 -7.98 4.70
N PRO A 48 2.65 -8.98 4.08
CA PRO A 48 2.22 -10.36 4.18
C PRO A 48 2.41 -10.91 5.60
N LEU A 49 1.32 -11.33 6.24
CA LEU A 49 1.37 -11.89 7.61
C LEU A 49 2.32 -13.09 7.75
N ARG A 50 2.48 -13.90 6.69
CA ARG A 50 3.38 -15.06 6.69
C ARG A 50 4.86 -14.69 6.81
N THR A 51 5.28 -13.54 6.28
CA THR A 51 6.67 -13.07 6.31
C THR A 51 6.89 -12.03 7.40
N LEU A 52 5.85 -11.65 8.13
CA LEU A 52 5.92 -10.62 9.16
C LEU A 52 7.02 -10.87 10.22
N PRO A 53 7.21 -12.08 10.77
CA PRO A 53 8.24 -12.29 11.78
C PRO A 53 9.66 -12.07 11.26
N THR A 54 9.93 -12.38 9.99
CA THR A 54 11.25 -12.22 9.37
C THR A 54 11.47 -10.83 8.77
N GLN A 55 10.40 -10.05 8.58
CA GLN A 55 10.43 -8.72 7.97
C GLN A 55 10.08 -7.60 8.96
N ASN A 56 10.02 -7.90 10.27
CA ASN A 56 9.58 -6.95 11.29
C ASN A 56 10.39 -5.64 11.26
N ASP A 57 11.72 -5.73 11.25
CA ASP A 57 12.58 -4.54 11.25
C ASP A 57 12.42 -3.72 9.96
N THR A 58 12.29 -4.38 8.82
CA THR A 58 12.02 -3.73 7.53
C THR A 58 10.67 -3.01 7.54
N LEU A 59 9.63 -3.65 8.10
CA LEU A 59 8.31 -3.07 8.23
C LEU A 59 8.33 -1.86 9.17
N MET A 60 8.99 -1.97 10.32
CA MET A 60 9.13 -0.87 11.27
C MET A 60 9.88 0.32 10.66
N ALA A 61 10.94 0.09 9.88
CA ALA A 61 11.63 1.15 9.16
C ALA A 61 10.73 1.87 8.15
N ALA A 62 9.91 1.11 7.40
CA ALA A 62 8.95 1.67 6.46
C ALA A 62 7.85 2.48 7.16
N ILE A 63 7.28 1.95 8.25
CA ILE A 63 6.27 2.65 9.07
C ILE A 63 6.85 3.96 9.61
N ASN A 64 8.05 3.93 10.18
CA ASN A 64 8.71 5.13 10.70
C ASN A 64 8.90 6.18 9.60
N LYS A 65 9.35 5.78 8.41
CA LYS A 65 9.50 6.69 7.25
C LYS A 65 8.16 7.34 6.87
N LEU A 66 7.08 6.56 6.81
CA LEU A 66 5.76 7.05 6.37
C LEU A 66 5.04 7.86 7.45
N SER A 67 5.19 7.50 8.72
CA SER A 67 4.55 8.18 9.87
C SER A 67 4.97 9.63 10.05
N TRP A 68 6.10 10.04 9.47
CA TRP A 68 6.50 11.44 9.41
C TRP A 68 5.56 12.28 8.54
N ARG A 69 5.06 11.71 7.43
CA ARG A 69 4.34 12.45 6.39
C ARG A 69 2.83 12.22 6.42
N PHE A 70 2.41 11.07 6.91
CA PHE A 70 1.03 10.59 6.90
C PHE A 70 0.56 10.35 8.34
N SER A 71 -0.72 10.63 8.58
CA SER A 71 -1.38 10.61 9.91
C SER A 71 -1.91 9.22 10.27
#